data_AF-A0A925MJU6-F1
#
_entry.id   AF-A0A925MJU6-F1
#
_cell.length_a   1.000
_cell.length_b   1.000
_cell.length_c   1.000
_cell.angle_alpha   90.00
_cell.angle_beta   90.00
_cell.angle_gamma   90.00
#
_symmetry.space_group_name_H-M   'P 1'
#
loop_
_entity.id
_entity.type
_entity.pdbx_description
1 polymer ?
#
loop_
_entity_poly.entity_id
_entity_poly.type
_entity_poly.pdbx_seq_one_letter_code
_entity_poly.pdbx_strand_id
1 'polypeptide(L)'
;MQKTPMYRSSTVLTLMALAATIPLTISVAEGGEGYSGMSGLAQREMIRRQEAVAEADRLFLEGREAYAKGDYQQAVDKFRQALSTLPDAPMLSDRRQSYTDHLSDASVALAQQFRKVGKYTEARALLDGVLAPDVDPLNFAAKQELGYLDDPIRTNPALDYEHTQNVDTVRR
;
A
#
# COMPACT_ATOMS: atom_id res chain seq x y z
N MET A 1 -11.73 -8.76 55.74
CA MET A 1 -12.13 -9.41 54.48
C MET A 1 -10.92 -10.12 53.90
N GLN A 2 -10.94 -11.45 53.97
CA GLN A 2 -9.82 -12.34 53.71
C GLN A 2 -9.69 -12.69 52.22
N LYS A 3 -8.46 -13.10 51.88
CA LYS A 3 -7.86 -13.21 50.56
C LYS A 3 -8.46 -14.33 49.70
N THR A 4 -8.35 -14.15 48.39
CA THR A 4 -8.65 -15.08 47.28
C THR A 4 -8.15 -16.52 47.49
N PRO A 5 -8.74 -17.47 46.74
CA PRO A 5 -7.90 -18.40 46.00
C PRO A 5 -8.17 -18.42 44.50
N MET A 6 -7.06 -18.58 43.78
CA MET A 6 -6.90 -18.82 42.34
C MET A 6 -7.77 -20.00 41.84
N TYR A 7 -8.31 -19.85 40.63
CA TYR A 7 -8.66 -20.98 39.79
C TYR A 7 -7.61 -21.15 38.69
N ARG A 8 -6.79 -22.20 38.84
CA ARG A 8 -5.93 -22.80 37.82
C ARG A 8 -6.81 -23.77 37.01
N SER A 9 -6.76 -23.69 35.68
CA SER A 9 -7.19 -24.78 34.79
C SER A 9 -6.21 -24.80 33.62
N SER A 10 -5.19 -25.64 33.67
CA SER A 10 -5.18 -27.04 33.22
C SER A 10 -4.99 -27.14 31.70
N THR A 11 -3.73 -27.38 31.36
CA THR A 11 -3.20 -27.88 30.09
C THR A 11 -3.96 -29.11 29.58
N VAL A 12 -4.28 -29.14 28.29
CA VAL A 12 -4.46 -30.39 27.54
C VAL A 12 -3.59 -30.31 26.28
N LEU A 13 -2.40 -30.92 26.38
CA LEU A 13 -1.65 -31.41 25.23
C LEU A 13 -2.44 -32.58 24.63
N THR A 14 -2.95 -32.43 23.42
CA THR A 14 -3.31 -33.58 22.58
C THR A 14 -2.17 -33.86 21.61
N LEU A 15 -1.27 -34.73 22.05
CA LEU A 15 -0.45 -35.60 21.20
C LEU A 15 -1.41 -36.56 20.46
N MET A 16 -1.51 -36.48 19.15
CA MET A 16 -2.05 -37.56 18.33
C MET A 16 -1.12 -37.88 17.16
N ALA A 17 -0.42 -39.00 17.36
CA ALA A 17 -0.14 -40.06 16.41
C ALA A 17 0.48 -39.69 15.05
N LEU A 18 1.80 -39.90 15.00
CA LEU A 18 2.55 -40.37 13.84
C LEU A 18 1.81 -41.56 13.18
N ALA A 19 1.22 -41.36 12.00
CA ALA A 19 0.73 -42.44 11.15
C ALA A 19 1.56 -42.49 9.87
N ALA A 20 2.05 -43.70 9.59
CA ALA A 20 3.01 -44.10 8.59
C ALA A 20 2.92 -43.41 7.22
N THR A 21 4.12 -43.11 6.71
CA THR A 21 4.45 -42.86 5.31
C THR A 21 3.81 -43.88 4.38
N ILE A 22 2.87 -43.43 3.55
CA ILE A 22 2.53 -44.12 2.30
C ILE A 22 3.30 -43.37 1.21
N PRO A 23 4.28 -43.99 0.52
CA PRO A 23 4.80 -43.40 -0.70
C PRO A 23 3.66 -43.38 -1.72
N LEU A 24 3.17 -42.20 -2.10
CA LEU A 24 2.36 -42.07 -3.30
C LEU A 24 3.30 -42.37 -4.48
N THR A 25 3.34 -43.62 -4.88
CA THR A 25 3.90 -44.01 -6.18
C THR A 25 2.97 -43.42 -7.23
N ILE A 26 3.39 -42.32 -7.87
CA ILE A 26 2.76 -41.85 -9.10
C ILE A 26 3.09 -42.91 -10.16
N SER A 27 2.18 -43.88 -10.31
CA SER A 27 2.13 -44.72 -11.48
C SER A 27 1.78 -43.79 -12.64
N VAL A 28 2.76 -43.48 -13.49
CA VAL A 28 2.49 -42.92 -14.82
C VAL A 28 1.87 -44.04 -15.64
N ALA A 29 0.58 -44.24 -15.42
CA ALA A 29 -0.29 -44.94 -16.33
C ALA A 29 -0.75 -43.91 -17.35
N GLU A 30 -0.24 -44.07 -18.56
CA GLU A 30 -0.71 -43.47 -19.79
C GLU A 30 -2.25 -43.61 -19.88
N GLY A 31 -2.94 -42.50 -19.65
CA GLY A 31 -4.41 -42.42 -19.63
C GLY A 31 -4.79 -40.96 -19.67
N GLY A 32 -5.30 -40.52 -20.83
CA GLY A 32 -5.48 -39.12 -21.16
C GLY A 32 -6.48 -38.35 -20.29
N GLU A 33 -6.53 -37.06 -20.62
CA GLU A 33 -7.56 -36.08 -20.27
C GLU A 33 -7.35 -35.36 -18.93
N GLY A 34 -6.66 -34.20 -18.98
CA GLY A 34 -6.73 -33.25 -17.86
C GLY A 34 -5.70 -32.12 -17.76
N TYR A 35 -4.67 -31.98 -18.60
CA TYR A 35 -3.82 -30.77 -18.63
C TYR A 35 -2.95 -30.66 -19.91
N SER A 36 -3.48 -31.14 -21.05
CA SER A 36 -2.78 -31.04 -22.34
C SER A 36 -3.39 -29.88 -23.13
N GLY A 37 -2.70 -28.73 -23.23
CA GLY A 37 -3.11 -27.70 -24.20
C GLY A 37 -2.88 -26.23 -23.87
N MET A 38 -2.14 -25.84 -22.83
CA MET A 38 -1.74 -24.43 -22.73
C MET A 38 -0.62 -24.17 -23.76
N SER A 39 -0.90 -23.40 -24.81
CA SER A 39 0.13 -23.04 -25.80
C SER A 39 1.32 -22.37 -25.09
N GLY A 40 2.54 -22.55 -25.60
CA GLY A 40 3.72 -21.94 -24.99
C GLY A 40 3.63 -20.41 -24.84
N LEU A 41 2.78 -19.76 -25.64
CA LEU A 41 2.46 -18.33 -25.50
C LEU A 41 1.60 -18.05 -24.26
N ALA A 42 0.56 -18.85 -24.03
CA ALA A 42 -0.31 -18.67 -22.89
C ALA A 42 0.40 -18.97 -21.57
N GLN A 43 1.30 -19.96 -21.52
CA GLN A 43 2.15 -20.18 -20.35
C GLN A 43 3.10 -18.99 -20.08
N ARG A 44 3.72 -18.43 -21.12
CA ARG A 44 4.57 -17.23 -20.97
C ARG A 44 3.78 -16.03 -20.45
N GLU A 45 2.57 -15.81 -20.95
CA GLU A 45 1.74 -14.71 -20.46
C GLU A 45 1.30 -14.91 -19.01
N MET A 46 1.03 -16.14 -18.57
CA MET A 46 0.76 -16.42 -17.15
C MET A 46 1.95 -16.07 -16.26
N ILE A 47 3.16 -16.49 -16.64
CA ILE A 47 4.39 -16.19 -15.90
C ILE A 47 4.59 -14.67 -15.82
N ARG A 48 4.47 -13.96 -16.94
CA ARG A 48 4.62 -12.50 -16.98
C ARG A 48 3.65 -11.77 -16.03
N ARG A 49 2.40 -12.24 -15.95
CA ARG A 49 1.40 -11.66 -15.02
C ARG A 49 1.73 -11.97 -13.56
N GLN A 50 2.20 -13.17 -13.26
CA GLN A 50 2.62 -13.54 -11.91
C GLN A 50 3.83 -12.70 -11.46
N GLU A 51 4.82 -12.52 -12.34
CA GLU A 51 5.98 -11.66 -12.09
C GLU A 51 5.56 -10.20 -11.88
N ALA A 52 4.62 -9.67 -12.68
CA ALA A 52 4.11 -8.31 -12.50
C ALA A 52 3.41 -8.12 -11.15
N VAL A 53 2.66 -9.11 -10.67
CA VAL A 53 2.06 -9.06 -9.32
C VAL A 53 3.14 -9.05 -8.24
N ALA A 54 4.14 -9.92 -8.34
CA ALA A 54 5.24 -9.97 -7.37
C ALA A 54 6.04 -8.66 -7.34
N GLU A 55 6.29 -8.06 -8.50
CA GLU A 55 6.98 -6.77 -8.61
C GLU A 55 6.14 -5.63 -8.03
N ALA A 56 4.83 -5.61 -8.30
CA ALA A 56 3.91 -4.63 -7.70
C ALA A 56 3.92 -4.71 -6.17
N ASP A 57 3.97 -5.91 -5.59
CA ASP A 57 4.06 -6.13 -4.14
C ASP A 57 5.39 -5.61 -3.57
N ARG A 58 6.49 -5.87 -4.27
CA ARG A 58 7.82 -5.38 -3.89
C ARG A 58 7.82 -3.85 -3.84
N LEU A 59 7.32 -3.20 -4.90
CA LEU A 59 7.19 -1.73 -4.97
C LEU A 59 6.28 -1.18 -3.87
N PHE A 60 5.18 -1.87 -3.57
CA PHE A 60 4.28 -1.49 -2.48
C PHE A 60 4.99 -1.54 -1.12
N LEU A 61 5.78 -2.58 -0.85
CA LEU A 61 6.55 -2.67 0.40
C LEU A 61 7.61 -1.59 0.51
N GLU A 62 8.31 -1.26 -0.59
CA GLU A 62 9.24 -0.12 -0.63
C GLU A 62 8.52 1.20 -0.33
N GLY A 63 7.32 1.40 -0.89
CA GLY A 63 6.49 2.57 -0.60
C GLY A 63 6.12 2.67 0.88
N ARG A 64 5.76 1.54 1.52
CA ARG A 64 5.49 1.50 2.96
C ARG A 64 6.73 1.80 3.81
N GLU A 65 7.89 1.31 3.39
CA GLU A 65 9.15 1.61 4.06
C GLU A 65 9.50 3.11 3.97
N ALA A 66 9.35 3.70 2.77
CA ALA A 66 9.54 5.13 2.57
C ALA A 66 8.56 5.97 3.41
N TYR A 67 7.29 5.56 3.45
CA TYR A 67 6.26 6.21 4.27
C TYR A 67 6.62 6.16 5.77
N ALA A 68 7.07 5.00 6.26
CA ALA A 68 7.49 4.85 7.66
C ALA A 68 8.72 5.71 8.02
N LYS A 69 9.58 6.02 7.05
CA LYS A 69 10.72 6.94 7.20
C LYS A 69 10.32 8.42 7.09
N GLY A 70 9.08 8.72 6.75
CA GLY A 70 8.60 10.08 6.49
C GLY A 70 9.00 10.65 5.12
N ASP A 71 9.56 9.81 4.23
CA ASP A 71 9.83 10.15 2.83
C ASP A 71 8.56 9.92 2.01
N TYR A 72 7.59 10.83 2.18
CA TYR A 72 6.28 10.69 1.57
C TYR A 72 6.32 10.87 0.05
N GLN A 73 7.29 11.62 -0.48
CA GLN A 73 7.47 11.74 -1.93
C GLN A 73 7.85 10.39 -2.54
N GLN A 74 8.87 9.74 -2.00
CA GLN A 74 9.25 8.40 -2.45
C GLN A 74 8.11 7.39 -2.24
N ALA A 75 7.37 7.47 -1.14
CA ALA A 75 6.22 6.61 -0.88
C ALA A 75 5.14 6.73 -1.98
N VAL A 76 4.71 7.97 -2.29
CA VAL A 76 3.74 8.25 -3.36
C VAL A 76 4.22 7.69 -4.70
N ASP A 77 5.48 7.91 -5.05
CA ASP A 77 6.04 7.44 -6.31
C ASP A 77 6.05 5.90 -6.40
N LYS A 78 6.42 5.22 -5.30
CA LYS A 78 6.44 3.76 -5.23
C LYS A 78 5.04 3.15 -5.25
N PHE A 79 4.07 3.75 -4.57
CA PHE A 79 2.68 3.29 -4.63
C PHE A 79 2.07 3.46 -6.03
N ARG A 80 2.35 4.57 -6.72
CA ARG A 80 1.95 4.76 -8.12
C ARG A 80 2.58 3.71 -9.04
N GLN A 81 3.88 3.44 -8.87
CA GLN A 81 4.56 2.38 -9.61
C GLN A 81 3.92 1.00 -9.36
N ALA A 82 3.63 0.67 -8.09
CA ALA A 82 2.94 -0.56 -7.73
C ALA A 82 1.58 -0.69 -8.43
N LEU A 83 0.74 0.36 -8.38
CA LEU A 83 -0.56 0.38 -9.04
C LEU A 83 -0.49 0.24 -10.56
N SER A 84 0.51 0.85 -11.19
CA SER A 84 0.74 0.78 -12.64
C SER A 84 1.29 -0.59 -13.09
N THR A 85 2.00 -1.29 -12.19
CA THR A 85 2.59 -2.60 -12.45
C THR A 85 1.58 -3.72 -12.21
N LEU A 86 0.68 -3.54 -11.24
CA LEU A 86 -0.35 -4.51 -10.90
C LEU A 86 -1.27 -4.75 -12.11
N PRO A 87 -1.42 -6.00 -12.60
CA PRO A 87 -2.33 -6.31 -13.69
C PRO A 87 -3.78 -5.91 -13.37
N ASP A 88 -4.52 -5.51 -14.40
CA ASP A 88 -5.96 -5.30 -14.27
C ASP A 88 -6.70 -6.65 -14.36
N ALA A 89 -7.14 -7.15 -13.20
CA ALA A 89 -7.86 -8.40 -13.09
C ALA A 89 -8.82 -8.34 -11.89
N PRO A 90 -10.07 -8.83 -12.01
CA PRO A 90 -11.05 -8.78 -10.92
C PRO A 90 -10.57 -9.43 -9.62
N MET A 91 -9.79 -10.52 -9.71
CA MET A 91 -9.22 -11.20 -8.54
C MET A 91 -8.17 -10.37 -7.77
N LEU A 92 -7.70 -9.26 -8.34
CA LEU A 92 -6.74 -8.33 -7.74
C LEU A 92 -7.40 -7.02 -7.28
N SER A 93 -8.74 -6.91 -7.35
CA SER A 93 -9.47 -5.68 -6.98
C SER A 93 -9.14 -5.22 -5.56
N ASP A 94 -9.17 -6.14 -4.60
CA ASP A 94 -8.94 -5.83 -3.19
C ASP A 94 -7.50 -5.37 -2.95
N ARG A 95 -6.56 -5.95 -3.69
CA ARG A 95 -5.15 -5.53 -3.66
C ARG A 95 -4.98 -4.14 -4.26
N ARG A 96 -5.61 -3.88 -5.40
CA ARG A 96 -5.59 -2.55 -6.03
C ARG A 96 -6.18 -1.51 -5.08
N GLN A 97 -7.31 -1.80 -4.43
CA GLN A 97 -7.91 -0.91 -3.43
C GLN A 97 -6.94 -0.64 -2.28
N SER A 98 -6.32 -1.68 -1.72
CA SER A 98 -5.32 -1.51 -0.65
C SER A 98 -4.15 -0.61 -1.07
N TYR A 99 -3.71 -0.67 -2.34
CA TYR A 99 -2.62 0.18 -2.84
C TYR A 99 -3.09 1.62 -3.02
N THR A 100 -4.32 1.81 -3.51
CA THR A 100 -4.97 3.12 -3.63
C THR A 100 -5.16 3.79 -2.27
N ASP A 101 -5.55 3.04 -1.24
CA ASP A 101 -5.72 3.58 0.12
C ASP A 101 -4.39 4.11 0.66
N HIS A 102 -3.30 3.34 0.53
CA HIS A 102 -1.96 3.76 0.98
C HIS A 102 -1.41 4.92 0.15
N LEU A 103 -1.69 4.95 -1.16
CA LEU A 103 -1.35 6.09 -2.00
C LEU A 103 -2.10 7.35 -1.54
N SER A 104 -3.36 7.23 -1.14
CA SER A 104 -4.17 8.33 -0.65
C SER A 104 -3.61 8.88 0.67
N ASP A 105 -3.31 8.00 1.63
CA ASP A 105 -2.67 8.36 2.89
C ASP A 105 -1.31 9.07 2.67
N ALA A 106 -0.46 8.51 1.81
CA ALA A 106 0.83 9.09 1.45
C ALA A 106 0.70 10.46 0.76
N SER A 107 -0.30 10.62 -0.12
CA SER A 107 -0.55 11.87 -0.83
C SER A 107 -1.03 12.97 0.12
N VAL A 108 -1.89 12.64 1.09
CA VAL A 108 -2.30 13.58 2.15
C VAL A 108 -1.11 13.98 3.02
N ALA A 109 -0.29 13.01 3.46
CA ALA A 109 0.89 13.29 4.27
C ALA A 109 1.93 14.16 3.53
N LEU A 110 2.12 13.92 2.23
CA LEU A 110 2.98 14.74 1.38
C LEU A 110 2.42 16.15 1.19
N ALA A 111 1.10 16.29 0.96
CA ALA A 111 0.46 17.60 0.86
C ALA A 111 0.61 18.41 2.14
N GLN A 112 0.54 17.76 3.31
CA GLN A 112 0.83 18.40 4.60
C GLN A 112 2.27 18.91 4.69
N GLN A 113 3.26 18.17 4.17
CA GLN A 113 4.65 18.64 4.10
C GLN A 113 4.78 19.85 3.17
N PHE A 114 4.17 19.79 1.98
CA PHE A 114 4.18 20.89 1.01
C PHE A 114 3.54 22.17 1.55
N ARG A 115 2.44 22.05 2.29
CA ARG A 115 1.81 23.20 2.98
C ARG A 115 2.77 23.90 3.95
N LYS A 116 3.60 23.14 4.68
CA LYS A 116 4.55 23.72 5.65
C LYS A 116 5.67 24.53 4.99
N VAL A 117 5.97 24.27 3.72
CA VAL A 117 7.07 24.89 2.97
C VAL A 117 6.59 25.82 1.85
N GLY A 118 5.30 26.18 1.83
CA GLY A 118 4.76 27.11 0.83
C GLY A 118 4.50 26.51 -0.56
N LYS A 119 4.56 25.19 -0.74
CA LYS A 119 4.22 24.50 -2.00
C LYS A 119 2.71 24.25 -2.10
N TYR A 120 1.91 25.31 -2.02
CA TYR A 120 0.45 25.20 -1.92
C TYR A 120 -0.21 24.63 -3.17
N THR A 121 0.31 24.96 -4.34
CA THR A 121 -0.19 24.45 -5.63
C THR A 121 -0.03 22.95 -5.75
N GLU A 122 1.13 22.42 -5.36
CA GLU A 122 1.44 20.99 -5.39
C GLU A 122 0.69 20.24 -4.30
N ALA A 123 0.56 20.84 -3.11
CA ALA A 123 -0.28 20.29 -2.04
C ALA A 123 -1.73 20.12 -2.50
N ARG A 124 -2.31 21.16 -3.12
CA ARG A 124 -3.68 21.10 -3.65
C ARG A 124 -3.82 20.04 -4.74
N ALA A 125 -2.89 19.98 -5.69
CA ALA A 125 -2.93 18.98 -6.76
C ALA A 125 -2.91 17.53 -6.23
N LEU A 126 -2.14 17.27 -5.17
CA LEU A 126 -2.15 15.95 -4.51
C LEU A 126 -3.51 15.64 -3.88
N LEU A 127 -4.08 16.59 -3.15
CA LEU A 127 -5.36 16.40 -2.45
C LEU A 127 -6.53 16.26 -3.42
N ASP A 128 -6.56 17.05 -4.48
CA ASP A 128 -7.57 16.93 -5.55
C ASP A 128 -7.47 15.56 -6.25
N GLY A 129 -6.25 15.03 -6.42
CA GLY A 129 -6.03 13.68 -6.94
C GLY A 129 -6.57 12.58 -6.03
N VAL A 130 -6.49 12.75 -4.70
CA VAL A 130 -7.10 11.81 -3.74
C VAL A 130 -8.63 11.86 -3.81
N LEU A 131 -9.19 13.06 -3.93
CA LEU A 131 -10.64 13.28 -3.99
C LEU A 131 -11.26 12.99 -5.36
N ALA A 132 -10.47 12.51 -6.32
CA ALA A 132 -10.97 12.13 -7.63
C ALA A 132 -12.06 11.04 -7.51
N PRO A 133 -13.11 11.04 -8.35
CA PRO A 133 -14.24 10.11 -8.31
C PRO A 133 -13.88 8.62 -8.23
N ASP A 134 -12.73 8.26 -8.82
CA ASP A 134 -12.20 6.91 -8.96
C ASP A 134 -11.19 6.50 -7.88
N VAL A 135 -10.81 7.41 -6.97
CA VAL A 135 -9.80 7.19 -5.93
C VAL A 135 -10.47 7.09 -4.54
N ASP A 136 -10.70 8.23 -3.87
CA ASP A 136 -11.43 8.29 -2.60
C ASP A 136 -12.14 9.66 -2.43
N PRO A 137 -13.33 9.84 -3.03
CA PRO A 137 -14.08 11.11 -2.96
C PRO A 137 -14.56 11.47 -1.55
N LEU A 138 -14.55 10.51 -0.63
CA LEU A 138 -15.04 10.69 0.74
C LEU A 138 -13.90 10.85 1.75
N ASN A 139 -12.65 10.89 1.29
CA ASN A 139 -11.49 11.04 2.15
C ASN A 139 -11.60 12.31 3.01
N PHE A 140 -11.87 12.12 4.30
CA PHE A 140 -12.07 13.22 5.24
C PHE A 140 -10.78 14.01 5.46
N ALA A 141 -9.64 13.32 5.53
CA ALA A 141 -8.35 13.96 5.76
C ALA A 141 -7.97 14.87 4.58
N ALA A 142 -8.19 14.42 3.34
CA ALA A 142 -7.91 15.24 2.17
C ALA A 142 -8.80 16.49 2.09
N LYS A 143 -10.11 16.35 2.36
CA LYS A 143 -11.04 17.49 2.43
C LYS A 143 -10.65 18.49 3.52
N GLN A 144 -10.25 17.98 4.68
CA GLN A 144 -9.82 18.81 5.79
C GLN A 144 -8.54 19.60 5.44
N GLU A 145 -7.54 18.95 4.84
CA GLU A 145 -6.30 19.63 4.44
C GLU A 145 -6.53 20.66 3.33
N LEU A 146 -7.44 20.43 2.38
CA LEU A 146 -7.85 21.45 1.43
C LEU A 146 -8.43 22.69 2.13
N GLY A 147 -9.30 22.47 3.13
CA GLY A 147 -9.82 23.56 3.95
C GLY A 147 -8.72 24.33 4.69
N TYR A 148 -7.65 23.66 5.12
CA TYR A 148 -6.51 24.34 5.75
C TYR A 148 -5.67 25.14 4.76
N LEU A 149 -5.57 24.71 3.50
CA LEU A 149 -4.92 25.49 2.44
C LEU A 149 -5.69 26.78 2.13
N ASP A 150 -7.02 26.74 2.26
CA ASP A 150 -7.90 27.89 2.02
C ASP A 150 -8.07 28.82 3.24
N ASP A 151 -7.60 28.42 4.42
CA ASP A 151 -7.70 29.19 5.66
C ASP A 151 -6.45 30.08 5.87
N PRO A 152 -6.55 31.41 5.68
CA PRO A 152 -5.41 32.32 5.82
C PRO A 152 -4.91 32.46 7.28
N ILE A 153 -5.71 32.02 8.27
CA ILE A 153 -5.30 32.00 9.68
C ILE A 153 -4.37 30.80 9.92
N ARG A 154 -4.57 29.69 9.21
CA ARG A 154 -3.76 28.45 9.35
C ARG A 154 -2.62 28.35 8.36
N THR A 155 -2.76 28.99 7.20
CA THR A 155 -1.79 28.96 6.12
C THR A 155 -1.45 30.39 5.74
N ASN A 156 -0.18 30.77 5.90
CA ASN A 156 0.28 32.11 5.55
C ASN A 156 0.28 32.28 4.01
N PRO A 157 -0.57 33.15 3.44
CA PRO A 157 -0.63 33.32 1.98
C PRO A 157 0.66 33.89 1.37
N ALA A 158 1.52 34.51 2.18
CA ALA A 158 2.79 35.09 1.75
C ALA A 158 3.98 34.13 1.87
N LEU A 159 3.80 32.93 2.41
CA LEU A 159 4.87 31.93 2.48
C LEU A 159 4.95 31.19 1.14
N ASP A 160 5.96 31.48 0.35
CA ASP A 160 6.30 30.70 -0.83
C ASP A 160 7.48 29.75 -0.57
N TYR A 161 7.70 28.83 -1.52
CA TYR A 161 8.79 27.86 -1.42
C TYR A 161 10.17 28.52 -1.49
N GLU A 162 10.31 29.59 -2.28
CA GLU A 162 11.57 30.32 -2.42
C GLU A 162 12.00 30.95 -1.09
N HIS A 163 11.08 31.60 -0.38
CA HIS A 163 11.30 32.16 0.95
C HIS A 163 11.75 31.09 1.93
N THR A 164 11.12 29.91 1.90
CA THR A 164 11.51 28.77 2.75
C THR A 164 12.95 28.34 2.47
N GLN A 165 13.33 28.19 1.19
CA GLN A 165 14.70 27.83 0.80
C GLN A 165 15.73 28.89 1.19
N ASN A 166 15.40 30.17 1.03
CA ASN A 166 16.26 31.29 1.40
C ASN A 166 16.52 31.30 2.92
N VAL A 167 15.49 31.09 3.74
CA VAL A 167 15.63 30.99 5.20
C VAL A 167 16.49 29.79 5.60
N ASP A 168 16.32 28.63 4.97
CA ASP A 168 17.14 27.44 5.25
C ASP A 168 18.61 27.61 4.84
N THR A 169 18.89 28.38 3.80
CA THR A 169 20.26 28.70 3.36
C THR A 169 21.00 29.51 4.41
N VAL A 170 20.33 30.44 5.10
CA VAL A 170 20.93 31.27 6.16
C VAL A 170 21.15 30.49 7.46
N ARG A 171 20.38 29.41 7.70
CA ARG A 171 20.47 28.60 8.93
C ARG A 171 21.61 27.59 8.92
N ARG A 172 22.21 27.32 7.76
CA ARG A 172 23.34 26.39 7.59
C ARG A 172 24.66 27.11 7.78
#